data_AF-A0ABD6EGX3-F1
#
_entry.id   AF-A0ABD6EGX3-F1
#
_cell.length_a   1.000
_cell.length_b   1.000
_cell.length_c   1.000
_cell.angle_alpha   90.00
_cell.angle_beta   90.00
_cell.angle_gamma   90.00
#
_symmetry.space_group_name_H-M   'P 1'
#
loop_
_entity.id
_entity.type
_entity.pdbx_description
1 polymer ?
#
loop_
_entity_poly.entity_id
_entity_poly.type
_entity_poly.pdbx_seq_one_letter_code
_entity_poly.pdbx_strand_id
1 'polypeptide(L)'
;MGVKRAILQRQKQAELEIEEIRQKYNAEMFIDQVPLHRKNTMEPIPRSERCKMAQQIADNTIRRLEQEVINRLEYFKQQLRPSKRNA
;
A
#
# COMPACT_ATOMS: atom_id res chain seq x y z
N MET A 1 -17.42 -25.30 -5.73
CA MET A 1 -17.26 -24.30 -4.65
C MET A 1 -18.06 -23.05 -5.02
N GLY A 2 -18.95 -22.56 -4.16
CA GLY A 2 -19.82 -21.42 -4.51
C GLY A 2 -19.07 -20.08 -4.58
N VAL A 3 -19.54 -19.18 -5.44
CA VAL A 3 -18.98 -17.82 -5.67
C VAL A 3 -18.73 -17.06 -4.35
N LYS A 4 -19.66 -17.18 -3.39
CA LYS A 4 -19.54 -16.56 -2.06
C LYS A 4 -18.30 -17.03 -1.29
N ARG A 5 -17.95 -18.32 -1.35
CA ARG A 5 -16.77 -18.88 -0.67
C ARG A 5 -15.48 -18.39 -1.31
N ALA A 6 -15.45 -18.27 -2.64
CA ALA A 6 -14.30 -17.74 -3.37
C ALA A 6 -14.03 -16.26 -3.05
N ILE A 7 -15.08 -15.43 -2.98
CA ILE A 7 -14.96 -14.02 -2.57
C ILE A 7 -14.41 -13.91 -1.15
N LEU A 8 -14.95 -14.69 -0.20
CA LEU A 8 -14.52 -14.65 1.18
C LEU A 8 -13.05 -15.08 1.36
N GLN A 9 -12.62 -16.11 0.64
CA GLN A 9 -11.21 -16.54 0.66
C GLN A 9 -10.30 -15.44 0.09
N ARG A 10 -10.71 -14.78 -1.00
CA ARG A 10 -9.91 -13.71 -1.61
C ARG A 10 -9.84 -12.45 -0.73
N GLN A 11 -10.92 -12.16 0.01
CA GLN A 11 -10.93 -11.09 1.02
C GLN A 11 -9.90 -11.36 2.13
N LYS A 12 -9.92 -12.56 2.72
CA LYS A 12 -8.93 -12.94 3.74
C LYS A 12 -7.49 -12.85 3.23
N GLN A 13 -7.25 -13.26 1.98
CA GLN A 13 -5.92 -13.14 1.39
C GLN A 13 -5.49 -11.68 1.23
N ALA A 14 -6.41 -10.80 0.81
CA ALA A 14 -6.14 -9.38 0.68
C ALA A 14 -5.84 -8.72 2.04
N GLU A 15 -6.54 -9.12 3.11
CA GLU A 15 -6.27 -8.65 4.46
C GLU A 15 -4.86 -9.05 4.94
N LEU A 16 -4.45 -10.30 4.71
CA LEU A 16 -3.11 -10.77 5.03
C LEU A 16 -2.03 -10.01 4.24
N GLU A 17 -2.26 -9.79 2.93
CA GLU A 17 -1.32 -9.05 2.08
C GLU A 17 -1.18 -7.57 2.53
N ILE A 18 -2.27 -6.93 2.95
CA ILE A 18 -2.23 -5.57 3.51
C ILE A 18 -1.44 -5.54 4.83
N GLU A 19 -1.64 -6.52 5.70
CA GLU A 19 -0.91 -6.61 6.97
C GLU A 19 0.60 -6.83 6.72
N GLU A 20 0.96 -7.69 5.78
CA GLU A 20 2.36 -7.88 5.36
C GLU A 20 2.98 -6.60 4.80
N ILE A 21 2.25 -5.83 4.00
CA ILE A 21 2.70 -4.52 3.50
C ILE A 21 2.99 -3.58 4.68
N ARG A 22 2.07 -3.47 5.65
CA ARG A 22 2.24 -2.59 6.82
C ARG A 22 3.46 -2.96 7.67
N GLN A 23 3.75 -4.26 7.79
CA GLN A 23 4.91 -4.73 8.57
C GLN A 23 6.22 -4.54 7.81
N LYS A 24 6.21 -4.69 6.49
CA LYS A 24 7.40 -4.65 5.65
C LYS A 24 7.93 -3.23 5.41
N TYR A 25 7.04 -2.26 5.24
CA TYR A 25 7.44 -0.89 4.87
C TYR A 25 7.42 0.01 6.11
N ASN A 26 8.56 0.66 6.39
CA ASN A 26 8.74 1.56 7.53
C ASN A 26 9.70 2.70 7.17
N ALA A 27 9.83 3.71 8.02
CA ALA A 27 10.70 4.86 7.75
C ALA A 27 12.19 4.49 7.53
N GLU A 28 12.69 3.42 8.15
CA GLU A 28 14.10 3.03 8.01
C GLU A 28 14.43 2.62 6.58
N MET A 29 13.51 1.91 5.90
CA MET A 29 13.65 1.51 4.49
C MET A 29 13.77 2.69 3.52
N PHE A 30 13.35 3.89 3.92
CA PHE A 30 13.32 5.08 3.07
C PHE A 30 14.28 6.18 3.55
N ILE A 31 15.05 5.95 4.61
CA ILE A 31 15.89 7.01 5.18
C ILE A 31 16.96 7.52 4.21
N ASP A 32 17.45 6.63 3.34
CA ASP A 32 18.45 6.97 2.31
C ASP A 32 17.86 7.70 1.11
N GLN A 33 16.52 7.71 0.97
CA GLN A 33 15.82 8.49 -0.06
C GLN A 33 15.60 9.94 0.39
N VAL A 34 15.86 10.25 1.66
CA VAL A 34 15.71 11.59 2.20
C VAL A 34 17.01 12.39 2.04
N PRO A 35 16.95 13.65 1.57
CA PRO A 35 18.13 14.50 1.45
C PRO A 35 18.90 14.66 2.76
N LEU A 36 20.23 14.76 2.66
CA LEU A 36 21.10 15.07 3.79
C LEU A 36 21.08 16.55 4.18
N HIS A 37 20.83 17.43 3.20
CA HIS A 37 20.90 18.89 3.35
C HIS A 37 19.62 19.54 2.81
N ARG A 38 19.30 20.72 3.33
CA ARG A 38 18.14 21.48 2.84
C ARG A 38 18.37 21.92 1.40
N LYS A 39 17.27 22.09 0.67
CA LYS A 39 17.33 22.49 -0.75
C LYS A 39 18.06 23.84 -0.88
N ASN A 40 19.03 23.89 -1.80
CA ASN A 40 19.83 25.08 -2.10
C ASN A 40 20.68 25.60 -0.92
N THR A 41 20.90 24.80 0.12
CA THR A 41 21.84 25.13 1.19
C THR A 41 22.71 23.92 1.52
N MET A 42 23.85 24.16 2.16
CA MET A 42 24.69 23.09 2.77
C MET A 42 24.30 22.84 4.23
N GLU A 43 23.13 23.34 4.66
CA GLU A 43 22.65 23.15 6.03
C GLU A 43 22.16 21.69 6.20
N PRO A 44 22.73 20.92 7.14
CA PRO A 44 22.33 19.54 7.34
C PRO A 44 20.90 19.46 7.88
N ILE A 45 20.11 18.53 7.36
CA ILE A 45 18.78 18.24 7.89
C ILE A 45 18.94 17.35 9.14
N PRO A 46 18.40 17.75 10.29
CA PRO A 46 18.45 16.92 11.49
C PRO A 46 17.89 15.53 11.25
N ARG A 47 18.50 14.50 11.85
CA ARG A 47 18.05 13.11 11.69
C ARG A 47 16.57 12.93 12.02
N SER A 48 16.06 13.60 13.05
CA SER A 48 14.65 13.56 13.42
C SER A 48 13.72 14.08 12.33
N GLU A 49 14.10 15.16 11.64
CA GLU A 49 13.36 15.72 10.52
C GLU A 49 13.43 14.77 9.31
N ARG A 50 14.61 14.18 9.04
CA ARG A 50 14.71 13.18 7.99
C ARG A 50 13.88 11.93 8.25
N CYS A 51 13.82 11.46 9.49
CA CYS A 51 12.97 10.33 9.87
C CYS A 51 11.49 10.64 9.63
N LYS A 52 11.04 11.88 9.86
CA LYS A 52 9.66 12.29 9.54
C LYS A 52 9.41 12.27 8.03
N MET A 53 10.35 12.77 7.22
CA MET A 53 10.23 12.71 5.76
C MET A 53 10.21 11.25 5.26
N ALA A 54 11.09 10.39 5.80
CA ALA A 54 11.13 8.99 5.46
C ALA A 54 9.83 8.26 5.85
N GLN A 55 9.25 8.59 7.00
CA GLN A 55 7.94 8.09 7.41
C GLN A 55 6.84 8.51 6.44
N GLN A 56 6.84 9.76 5.96
CA GLN A 56 5.87 10.21 4.95
C GLN A 56 6.00 9.43 3.64
N ILE A 57 7.23 9.12 3.21
CA ILE A 57 7.47 8.28 2.03
C ILE A 57 6.95 6.85 2.27
N ALA A 58 7.21 6.29 3.46
CA ALA A 58 6.71 4.97 3.85
C ALA A 58 5.18 4.92 3.83
N ASP A 59 4.51 5.87 4.48
CA ASP A 59 3.05 5.94 4.56
C ASP A 59 2.40 6.05 3.18
N ASN A 60 2.96 6.90 2.30
CA ASN A 60 2.48 7.04 0.93
C ASN A 60 2.69 5.74 0.12
N THR A 61 3.81 5.06 0.33
CA THR A 61 4.09 3.77 -0.31
C THR A 61 3.10 2.71 0.15
N ILE A 62 2.87 2.58 1.47
CA ILE A 62 1.90 1.66 2.05
C ILE A 62 0.51 1.92 1.47
N ARG A 63 0.04 3.16 1.51
CA ARG A 63 -1.29 3.53 0.96
C ARG A 63 -1.44 3.15 -0.51
N ARG A 64 -0.41 3.38 -1.33
CA ARG A 64 -0.44 3.01 -2.75
C ARG A 64 -0.59 1.50 -2.92
N LEU A 65 0.22 0.72 -2.19
CA LEU A 65 0.20 -0.74 -2.28
C LEU A 65 -1.11 -1.33 -1.72
N GLU A 66 -1.62 -0.83 -0.60
CA GLU A 66 -2.93 -1.20 -0.07
C GLU A 66 -4.03 -0.98 -1.11
N GLN A 67 -4.01 0.18 -1.78
CA GLN A 67 -4.99 0.49 -2.83
C GLN A 67 -4.87 -0.47 -4.03
N GLU A 68 -3.67 -0.88 -4.41
CA GLU A 68 -3.45 -1.88 -5.46
C GLU A 68 -4.03 -3.27 -5.06
N VAL A 69 -3.91 -3.68 -3.80
CA VAL A 69 -4.54 -4.90 -3.28
C VAL A 69 -6.07 -4.79 -3.35
N ILE A 70 -6.63 -3.68 -2.86
CA ILE A 70 -8.08 -3.43 -2.86
C ILE A 70 -8.63 -3.42 -4.29
N ASN A 71 -7.97 -2.74 -5.22
CA ASN A 71 -8.38 -2.68 -6.62
C ASN A 71 -8.41 -4.07 -7.26
N ARG A 72 -7.42 -4.92 -6.98
CA ARG A 72 -7.40 -6.32 -7.47
C ARG A 72 -8.56 -7.13 -6.89
N LEU A 73 -8.90 -6.93 -5.62
CA LEU A 73 -10.05 -7.59 -4.99
C LEU A 73 -11.39 -7.13 -5.61
N GLU A 74 -11.56 -5.83 -5.85
CA GLU A 74 -12.78 -5.30 -6.49
C GLU A 74 -12.91 -5.80 -7.93
N TYR A 75 -11.81 -5.81 -8.69
CA TYR A 75 -11.79 -6.39 -10.03
C TYR A 75 -12.22 -7.87 -10.02
N PHE A 76 -11.70 -8.66 -9.08
CA PHE A 76 -12.11 -10.05 -8.90
C PHE A 76 -13.61 -10.19 -8.59
N LYS A 77 -14.15 -9.35 -7.69
CA LYS A 77 -15.59 -9.33 -7.39
C LYS A 77 -16.43 -8.99 -8.62
N GLN A 78 -15.97 -8.06 -9.46
CA GLN A 78 -16.67 -7.67 -10.69
C GLN A 78 -16.74 -8.80 -11.71
N GLN A 79 -15.64 -9.54 -11.91
CA GLN A 79 -15.62 -10.71 -12.81
C GLN A 79 -16.64 -11.79 -12.42
N LEU A 80 -16.94 -11.90 -11.13
CA LEU A 80 -17.89 -12.88 -10.59
C LEU A 80 -19.34 -12.39 -10.60
N ARG A 81 -19.61 -11.13 -10.97
CA ARG A 81 -20.98 -10.66 -11.14
C ARG A 81 -21.55 -11.25 -12.42
N PRO A 82 -22.74 -11.87 -12.40
CA PRO A 82 -23.38 -12.31 -13.63
C PRO A 82 -23.58 -11.11 -14.55
N SER A 83 -23.15 -11.24 -15.81
CA SER A 83 -23.39 -10.23 -16.83
C SER A 83 -24.90 -10.03 -16.95
N LYS A 84 -25.40 -8.81 -16.72
CA LYS A 84 -26.78 -8.43 -17.06
C LYS A 84 -26.94 -8.25 -18.57
N ARG A 85 -26.50 -9.22 -19.37
CA ARG A 85 -26.86 -9.31 -20.79
C ARG A 85 -27.89 -10.42 -20.94
N ASN A 86 -29.05 -10.02 -21.45
CA ASN A 86 -30.25 -10.80 -21.77
C ASN A 86 -31.30 -10.83 -20.64
N ALA A 87 -31.97 -9.69 -20.46
CA ALA A 87 -33.38 -9.63 -20.11
C ALA A 87 -34.08 -8.76 -21.17
#